data_AF-A0A959M9V1-F1
#
_entry.id   AF-A0A959M9V1-F1
#
_cell.length_a   1.000
_cell.length_b   1.000
_cell.length_c   1.000
_cell.angle_alpha   90.00
_cell.angle_beta   90.00
_cell.angle_gamma   90.00
#
_symmetry.space_group_name_H-M   'P 1'
#
loop_
_entity.id
_entity.type
_entity.pdbx_description
1 polymer ?
#
loop_
_entity_poly.entity_id
_entity_poly.type
_entity_poly.pdbx_seq_one_letter_code
_entity_poly.pdbx_strand_id
1 'polypeptide(L)'
;ISILKACLFYIVIRLMHKMDLSKPFNTYVASKISQISYFTLSIGLLSFIARQLSKNLMHHGFVPDNLNLFWADSQAFILMGAVIYIIATIFKKGVEIQNENDLTV
;
A
#
# COMPACT_ATOMS: atom_id res chain seq x y z
N ILE A 1 -9.53 -8.43 5.35
CA ILE A 1 -8.27 -7.63 5.56
C ILE A 1 -7.03 -8.51 5.53
N SER A 2 -6.98 -9.63 6.26
CA SER A 2 -5.76 -10.44 6.38
C SER A 2 -5.21 -10.93 5.04
N ILE A 3 -6.08 -11.37 4.12
CA ILE A 3 -5.69 -11.74 2.75
C ILE A 3 -5.05 -10.54 2.01
N LEU A 4 -5.64 -9.35 2.13
CA LEU A 4 -5.13 -8.14 1.48
C LEU A 4 -3.77 -7.72 2.05
N LYS A 5 -3.58 -7.85 3.38
CA LYS A 5 -2.28 -7.68 4.04
C LYS A 5 -1.26 -8.72 3.54
N ALA A 6 -1.64 -9.99 3.41
CA ALA A 6 -0.76 -11.02 2.87
C ALA A 6 -0.34 -10.73 1.42
N CYS A 7 -1.26 -10.30 0.57
CA CYS A 7 -0.96 -9.85 -0.79
C CYS A 7 -0.01 -8.65 -0.80
N LEU A 8 -0.22 -7.65 0.07
CA LEU A 8 0.68 -6.51 0.22
C LEU A 8 2.11 -6.97 0.55
N PHE A 9 2.28 -7.81 1.58
CA PHE A 9 3.60 -8.33 1.96
C PHE A 9 4.24 -9.18 0.86
N TYR A 10 3.46 -9.99 0.16
CA TYR A 10 3.97 -10.75 -0.98
C TYR A 10 4.54 -9.82 -2.08
N ILE A 11 3.85 -8.71 -2.38
CA ILE A 11 4.34 -7.73 -3.36
C ILE A 11 5.62 -7.06 -2.86
N VAL A 12 5.72 -6.73 -1.56
CA VAL A 12 6.93 -6.16 -0.95
C VAL A 12 8.11 -7.14 -1.06
N ILE A 13 7.92 -8.41 -0.69
CA ILE A 13 8.97 -9.43 -0.78
C ILE A 13 9.41 -9.62 -2.23
N ARG A 14 8.46 -9.69 -3.16
CA ARG A 14 8.75 -9.84 -4.59
C ARG A 14 9.42 -8.61 -5.20
N LEU A 15 9.10 -7.42 -4.73
CA LEU A 15 9.84 -6.21 -5.07
C LEU A 15 11.28 -6.36 -4.59
N MET A 16 11.49 -6.68 -3.32
CA MET A 16 12.82 -6.75 -2.72
C MET A 16 13.72 -7.81 -3.34
N HIS A 17 13.16 -8.96 -3.70
CA HIS A 17 13.89 -10.03 -4.35
C HIS A 17 14.32 -9.69 -5.80
N LYS A 18 13.59 -8.81 -6.50
CA LYS A 18 13.87 -8.45 -7.90
C LYS A 18 14.47 -7.05 -8.06
N MET A 19 14.58 -6.29 -6.97
CA MET A 19 15.08 -4.93 -7.02
C MET A 19 16.60 -4.97 -7.10
N ASP A 20 17.12 -4.42 -8.19
CA ASP A 20 18.54 -4.13 -8.33
C ASP A 20 18.82 -2.77 -7.67
N LEU A 21 19.63 -2.79 -6.60
CA LEU A 21 20.01 -1.58 -5.87
C LEU A 21 21.02 -0.71 -6.64
N SER A 22 21.69 -1.27 -7.65
CA SER A 22 22.60 -0.51 -8.54
C SER A 22 21.83 0.31 -9.58
N LYS A 23 20.63 -0.12 -9.99
CA LYS A 23 19.67 0.65 -10.81
C LYS A 23 18.28 0.65 -10.16
N PRO A 24 18.07 1.45 -9.08
CA PRO A 24 16.84 1.43 -8.29
C PRO A 24 15.64 2.06 -9.01
N PHE A 25 15.87 2.99 -9.94
CA PHE A 25 14.82 3.60 -10.75
C PHE A 25 14.63 2.83 -12.04
N ASN A 26 13.90 1.72 -11.95
CA ASN A 26 13.40 1.01 -13.12
C ASN A 26 11.87 0.90 -13.10
N THR A 27 11.28 0.68 -14.28
CA THR A 27 9.82 0.60 -14.47
C THR A 27 9.18 -0.49 -13.60
N TYR A 28 9.89 -1.59 -13.34
CA TYR A 28 9.40 -2.67 -12.49
C TYR A 28 9.26 -2.21 -11.03
N VAL A 29 10.29 -1.57 -10.47
CA VAL A 29 10.29 -1.05 -9.09
C VAL A 29 9.21 0.02 -8.93
N ALA A 30 9.13 0.99 -9.84
CA ALA A 30 8.11 2.04 -9.81
C ALA A 30 6.68 1.46 -9.86
N SER A 31 6.44 0.48 -10.74
CA SER A 31 5.15 -0.22 -10.83
C SER A 31 4.80 -0.98 -9.55
N LYS A 32 5.78 -1.63 -8.92
CA LYS A 32 5.57 -2.38 -7.68
C LYS A 32 5.30 -1.47 -6.48
N ILE A 33 6.02 -0.36 -6.35
CA ILE A 33 5.77 0.64 -5.28
C ILE A 33 4.37 1.27 -5.48
N SER A 34 3.96 1.54 -6.72
CA SER A 34 2.59 2.00 -7.02
C SER A 34 1.53 0.98 -6.61
N GLN A 35 1.73 -0.32 -6.92
CA GLN A 35 0.84 -1.39 -6.45
C GLN A 35 0.78 -1.42 -4.92
N ILE A 36 1.92 -1.36 -4.23
CA ILE A 36 2.00 -1.34 -2.76
C ILE A 36 1.19 -0.15 -2.20
N SER A 37 1.30 1.04 -2.78
CA SER A 37 0.49 2.21 -2.39
C SER A 37 -1.01 1.92 -2.49
N TYR A 38 -1.47 1.43 -3.65
CA TYR A 38 -2.88 1.16 -3.86
C TYR A 38 -3.42 0.09 -2.91
N PHE A 39 -2.70 -1.02 -2.72
CA PHE A 39 -3.08 -2.05 -1.75
C PHE A 39 -3.14 -1.49 -0.32
N THR A 40 -2.17 -0.66 0.07
CA THR A 40 -2.13 -0.04 1.42
C THR A 40 -3.32 0.90 1.64
N LEU A 41 -3.65 1.75 0.66
CA LEU A 41 -4.82 2.61 0.69
C LEU A 41 -6.12 1.82 0.73
N SER A 42 -6.25 0.77 -0.09
CA SER A 42 -7.43 -0.10 -0.09
C SER A 42 -7.61 -0.82 1.25
N ILE A 43 -6.52 -1.29 1.89
CA ILE A 43 -6.58 -1.85 3.25
C ILE A 43 -7.13 -0.80 4.21
N GLY A 44 -6.59 0.41 4.20
CA GLY A 44 -7.05 1.49 5.08
C GLY A 44 -8.53 1.83 4.90
N LEU A 45 -8.97 2.02 3.65
CA LEU A 45 -10.36 2.36 3.33
C LEU A 45 -11.34 1.23 3.69
N LEU A 46 -11.04 0.00 3.29
CA LEU A 46 -11.86 -1.16 3.66
C LEU A 46 -11.91 -1.35 5.18
N SER A 47 -10.78 -1.09 5.86
CA SER A 47 -10.72 -1.18 7.32
C SER A 47 -11.61 -0.13 7.99
N PHE A 48 -11.63 1.08 7.46
CA PHE A 48 -12.47 2.17 7.94
C PHE A 48 -13.96 1.87 7.74
N ILE A 49 -14.36 1.44 6.54
CA ILE A 49 -15.75 1.09 6.23
C ILE A 49 -16.25 -0.03 7.14
N ALA A 50 -15.47 -1.09 7.31
CA ALA A 50 -15.89 -2.22 8.12
C ALA A 50 -15.89 -1.91 9.63
N ARG A 51 -15.03 -1.01 10.12
CA ARG A 51 -15.16 -0.46 11.48
C ARG A 51 -16.48 0.29 11.65
N GLN A 52 -16.84 1.12 10.67
CA GLN A 52 -18.10 1.88 10.72
C GLN A 52 -19.32 0.96 10.66
N LEU A 53 -19.30 -0.07 9.81
CA LEU A 53 -20.33 -1.10 9.76
C LEU A 53 -20.42 -1.83 11.11
N SER A 54 -19.30 -2.32 11.65
CA SER A 54 -19.28 -3.00 12.95
C SER A 54 -19.83 -2.13 14.08
N LYS A 55 -19.53 -0.83 14.09
CA LYS A 55 -20.06 0.12 15.08
C LYS A 55 -21.57 0.30 14.93
N ASN A 56 -22.10 0.29 13.70
CA ASN A 56 -23.53 0.36 13.45
C ASN A 56 -24.26 -0.94 13.85
N LEU A 57 -23.63 -2.10 13.63
CA LEU A 57 -24.14 -3.39 14.11
C LEU A 57 -24.06 -3.54 15.64
N MET A 58 -23.07 -2.93 16.30
CA MET A 58 -23.01 -2.87 17.78
C MET A 58 -24.23 -2.20 18.40
N HIS A 59 -24.79 -1.19 17.74
CA HIS A 59 -26.03 -0.56 18.19
C HIS A 59 -27.25 -1.51 18.18
N HIS A 60 -27.15 -2.65 17.48
CA HIS A 60 -28.18 -3.68 17.42
C HIS A 60 -27.88 -4.90 18.33
N GLY A 61 -26.93 -4.79 19.28
CA GLY A 61 -26.69 -5.81 20.30
C GLY A 61 -25.62 -6.87 19.96
N PHE A 62 -24.93 -6.74 18.82
CA PHE A 62 -23.77 -7.58 18.51
C PHE A 62 -22.51 -7.03 19.18
N VAL A 63 -21.85 -7.80 20.04
CA VAL A 63 -20.58 -7.42 20.69
C VAL A 63 -19.40 -8.02 19.91
N PRO A 64 -18.62 -7.21 19.16
CA PRO A 64 -17.49 -7.67 18.37
C PRO A 64 -16.21 -7.30 19.10
N ASP A 65 -16.03 -7.79 20.33
CA ASP A 65 -14.91 -7.40 21.21
C ASP A 65 -13.52 -7.66 20.57
N ASN A 66 -13.40 -8.73 19.76
CA ASN A 66 -12.13 -9.08 19.13
C ASN A 66 -11.91 -8.48 17.74
N LEU A 67 -12.96 -7.98 17.08
CA LEU A 67 -12.83 -7.48 15.72
C LEU A 67 -12.20 -6.09 15.72
N ASN A 68 -12.59 -5.20 16.64
CA ASN A 68 -12.14 -3.79 16.68
C ASN A 68 -10.61 -3.62 16.57
N LEU A 69 -9.84 -4.52 17.20
CA LEU A 69 -8.38 -4.49 17.16
C LEU A 69 -7.81 -4.65 15.74
N PHE A 70 -8.47 -5.42 14.87
CA PHE A 70 -8.04 -5.62 13.48
C PHE A 70 -8.32 -4.41 12.57
N TRP A 71 -9.27 -3.53 12.95
CA TRP A 71 -9.72 -2.39 12.16
C TRP A 71 -9.28 -1.03 12.73
N ALA A 72 -8.72 -1.02 13.96
CA ALA A 72 -8.32 0.20 14.66
C ALA A 72 -7.28 1.03 13.89
N ASP A 73 -6.36 0.36 13.19
CA ASP A 73 -5.25 0.99 12.45
C ASP A 73 -5.64 1.53 11.06
N SER A 74 -6.94 1.58 10.72
CA SER A 74 -7.40 1.99 9.39
C SER A 74 -6.84 3.35 8.95
N GLN A 75 -6.79 4.32 9.87
CA GLN A 75 -6.23 5.65 9.61
C GLN A 75 -4.72 5.62 9.32
N ALA A 76 -3.97 4.80 10.07
CA ALA A 76 -2.53 4.63 9.85
C ALA A 76 -2.24 4.04 8.46
N PHE A 77 -3.05 3.07 8.02
CA PHE A 77 -2.94 2.51 6.66
C PHE A 77 -3.28 3.54 5.57
N ILE A 78 -4.28 4.40 5.77
CA ILE A 78 -4.60 5.48 4.81
C ILE A 78 -3.42 6.46 4.70
N LEU A 79 -2.89 6.92 5.84
CA LEU A 79 -1.75 7.83 5.85
C LEU A 79 -0.52 7.20 5.19
N MET A 80 -0.19 5.96 5.56
CA MET A 80 0.93 5.22 4.99
C MET A 80 0.75 5.01 3.48
N GLY A 81 -0.46 4.67 3.03
CA GLY A 81 -0.77 4.51 1.61
C GLY A 81 -0.58 5.80 0.81
N ALA A 82 -0.91 6.95 1.39
CA ALA A 82 -0.69 8.27 0.79
C ALA A 82 0.81 8.61 0.71
N VAL A 83 1.58 8.32 1.76
CA VAL A 83 3.04 8.51 1.75
C VAL A 83 3.69 7.61 0.69
N ILE A 84 3.31 6.33 0.62
CA ILE A 84 3.83 5.40 -0.38
C ILE A 84 3.41 5.83 -1.80
N TYR A 85 2.23 6.45 -1.97
CA TYR A 85 1.81 7.00 -3.26
C TYR A 85 2.76 8.12 -3.74
N ILE A 86 3.14 9.02 -2.82
CA ILE A 86 4.10 10.09 -3.11
C ILE A 86 5.44 9.48 -3.50
N ILE A 87 5.93 8.48 -2.76
CA ILE A 87 7.16 7.75 -3.10
C ILE A 87 7.05 7.10 -4.49
N ALA A 88 5.92 6.43 -4.80
CA ALA A 88 5.69 5.83 -6.11
C ALA A 88 5.78 6.86 -7.24
N THR A 89 5.23 8.05 -7.02
CA THR A 89 5.26 9.16 -7.97
C THR A 89 6.68 9.67 -8.19
N ILE A 90 7.46 9.80 -7.12
CA ILE A 90 8.89 10.18 -7.19
C ILE A 90 9.68 9.12 -7.97
N PHE A 91 9.47 7.83 -7.69
CA PHE A 91 10.13 6.75 -8.41
C PHE A 91 9.78 6.75 -9.89
N LYS A 92 8.52 7.00 -10.25
CA LYS A 92 8.10 7.09 -11.65
C LYS A 92 8.81 8.24 -12.38
N LYS A 93 8.89 9.42 -11.77
CA LYS A 93 9.67 10.55 -12.32
C LYS A 93 11.17 10.23 -12.41
N GLY A 94 11.72 9.54 -11.43
CA GLY A 94 13.13 9.10 -11.45
C GLY A 94 13.42 8.16 -12.62
N VAL A 95 12.50 7.25 -12.94
CA VAL A 95 12.60 6.36 -14.13
C VAL A 95 12.58 7.17 -15.43
N GLU A 96 11.69 8.16 -15.54
CA GLU A 96 11.60 9.04 -16.71
C GLU A 96 12.93 9.77 -16.95
N ILE A 97 13.50 10.39 -15.92
CA ILE A 97 14.78 11.11 -15.98
C ILE A 97 15.95 10.16 -16.30
N GLN A 98 15.97 8.95 -15.70
CA GLN A 98 17.02 7.98 -15.96
C GLN A 98 16.99 7.47 -17.41
N ASN A 99 15.80 7.27 -17.99
CA ASN A 99 15.66 6.88 -19.39
C ASN A 99 16.10 8.00 -20.35
N GLU A 100 15.82 9.26 -20.04
CA GLU A 100 16.29 10.40 -20.84
C GLU A 100 17.83 10.51 -20.84
N ASN A 101 18.46 10.34 -19.68
CA ASN A 101 19.92 10.33 -19.57
C ASN A 101 20.56 9.14 -20.30
N ASP A 102 20.01 7.93 -20.19
CA ASP A 102 20.54 6.74 -20.88
C ASP A 102 20.41 6.85 -22.42
N LEU A 103 19.54 7.73 -22.95
CA LEU A 103 19.36 7.97 -24.40
C LEU A 103 20.26 9.08 -24.97
N THR A 104 20.87 9.90 -24.11
CA THR A 104 21.68 11.06 -24.52
C THR A 104 23.19 10.86 -24.33
N VAL A 105 23.60 9.74 -23.70
CA VAL A 105 24.99 9.32 -23.51
C VAL A 105 25.45 8.41 -24.65
#